data_AF-A0A928J0G7-F1
#
_entry.id   AF-A0A928J0G7-F1
#
_cell.length_a   1.000
_cell.length_b   1.000
_cell.length_c   1.000
_cell.angle_alpha   90.00
_cell.angle_beta   90.00
_cell.angle_gamma   90.00
#
_symmetry.space_group_name_H-M   'P 1'
#
loop_
_entity.id
_entity.type
_entity.pdbx_description
1 polymer ?
#
loop_
_entity_poly.entity_id
_entity_poly.type
_entity_poly.pdbx_seq_one_letter_code
_entity_poly.pdbx_strand_id
1 'polypeptide(L)'
;MFFDILDEYEINVRGADISNRNTLLGSVKSRQQYDVNVNHRFYHVPEYKVASPDKVEYVALYRSKNNFMSDSPGVIHYGKVISYVRIKRRDIKELNASYSPDDYYYRFEIDRWETLPHPLKARELAPKACEMTSHFLLKNCKFVNELYIRNNDEFKLYLGIMDVLSGAIDGIEIKDCKVFINRSAILICSEHGKRKFKIEDYKKNTIETLHKIYDFIFN
;
A
#
# COMPACT_ATOMS: atom_id res chain seq x y z
N MET A 1 16.46 21.32 14.33
CA MET A 1 15.30 20.60 14.90
C MET A 1 14.60 19.82 13.78
N PHE A 2 15.31 18.85 13.20
CA PHE A 2 14.84 17.96 12.13
C PHE A 2 15.25 16.49 12.38
N PHE A 3 15.92 16.23 13.52
CA PHE A 3 16.49 14.93 13.86
C PHE A 3 15.53 14.01 14.65
N ASP A 4 14.49 14.55 15.30
CA ASP A 4 13.58 13.73 16.13
C ASP A 4 12.61 12.86 15.31
N ILE A 5 12.26 13.25 14.08
CA ILE A 5 11.32 12.48 13.23
C ILE A 5 11.99 11.20 12.69
N LEU A 6 13.29 11.26 12.39
CA LEU A 6 14.03 10.12 11.83
C LEU A 6 14.32 9.05 12.88
N ASP A 7 14.62 9.42 14.13
CA ASP A 7 14.84 8.45 15.21
C ASP A 7 13.54 7.70 15.57
N GLU A 8 12.39 8.38 15.63
CA GLU A 8 11.10 7.73 15.87
C GLU A 8 10.66 6.84 14.68
N TYR A 9 11.00 7.24 13.44
CA TYR A 9 10.78 6.42 12.24
C TYR A 9 11.73 5.21 12.17
N GLU A 10 13.02 5.38 12.47
CA GLU A 10 13.99 4.29 12.51
C GLU A 10 13.66 3.27 13.61
N ILE A 11 13.22 3.73 14.79
CA ILE A 11 12.77 2.86 15.88
C ILE A 11 11.51 2.09 15.46
N ASN A 12 10.55 2.75 14.82
CA ASN A 12 9.35 2.10 14.28
C ASN A 12 9.68 1.10 13.16
N VAL A 13 10.62 1.40 12.27
CA VAL A 13 11.05 0.49 11.18
C VAL A 13 11.83 -0.73 11.71
N ARG A 14 12.57 -0.59 12.82
CA ARG A 14 13.29 -1.71 13.45
C ARG A 14 12.35 -2.70 14.15
N GLY A 15 11.16 -2.27 14.57
CA GLY A 15 10.11 -3.12 15.15
C GLY A 15 8.97 -3.49 14.19
N ALA A 16 8.84 -2.81 13.05
CA ALA A 16 7.79 -3.04 12.09
C ALA A 16 8.12 -4.17 11.12
N ASP A 17 7.19 -5.12 11.00
CA ASP A 17 7.25 -6.14 9.97
C ASP A 17 6.47 -5.67 8.72
N ILE A 18 7.16 -5.00 7.80
CA ILE A 18 6.60 -4.62 6.49
C ILE A 18 6.26 -5.87 5.66
N SER A 19 6.93 -6.99 5.93
CA SER A 19 6.66 -8.26 5.27
C SER A 19 5.40 -8.95 5.80
N ASN A 20 4.89 -8.55 6.97
CA ASN A 20 3.60 -9.01 7.48
C ASN A 20 2.44 -8.39 6.66
N ARG A 21 2.01 -9.12 5.62
CA ARG A 21 0.90 -8.73 4.75
C ARG A 21 -0.45 -9.08 5.40
N ASN A 22 -0.81 -8.40 6.48
CA ASN A 22 -2.02 -8.65 7.29
C ASN A 22 -3.22 -7.74 6.95
N THR A 23 -3.09 -6.84 5.98
CA THR A 23 -4.11 -5.84 5.64
C THR A 23 -4.61 -6.05 4.21
N LEU A 24 -5.93 -6.24 4.04
CA LEU A 24 -6.56 -6.31 2.73
C LEU A 24 -6.90 -4.90 2.21
N LEU A 25 -6.38 -4.54 1.04
CA LEU A 25 -6.78 -3.32 0.32
C LEU A 25 -8.05 -3.59 -0.49
N GLY A 26 -9.19 -3.38 0.16
CA GLY A 26 -10.51 -3.60 -0.38
C GLY A 26 -10.98 -2.48 -1.31
N SER A 27 -11.15 -2.78 -2.60
CA SER A 27 -11.71 -1.81 -3.55
C SER A 27 -13.22 -1.63 -3.36
N VAL A 28 -13.67 -0.38 -3.35
CA VAL A 28 -15.09 -0.02 -3.39
C VAL A 28 -15.49 0.54 -4.76
N LYS A 29 -16.59 0.03 -5.30
CA LYS A 29 -17.07 0.29 -6.66
C LYS A 29 -18.12 1.40 -6.75
N SER A 30 -18.64 1.88 -5.62
CA SER A 30 -19.60 2.98 -5.60
C SER A 30 -19.67 3.62 -4.23
N ARG A 31 -20.18 4.85 -4.19
CA ARG A 31 -20.49 5.56 -2.94
C ARG A 31 -21.44 4.75 -2.05
N GLN A 32 -22.46 4.15 -2.66
CA GLN A 32 -23.42 3.28 -1.96
C GLN A 32 -22.72 2.08 -1.29
N GLN A 33 -21.84 1.36 -2.00
CA GLN A 33 -21.12 0.23 -1.41
C GLN A 33 -20.30 0.66 -0.19
N TYR A 34 -19.59 1.78 -0.33
CA TYR A 34 -18.78 2.31 0.75
C TYR A 34 -19.62 2.71 1.97
N ASP A 35 -20.71 3.46 1.77
CA ASP A 35 -21.57 3.90 2.87
C ASP A 35 -22.20 2.68 3.57
N VAL A 36 -22.61 1.65 2.82
CA VAL A 36 -23.10 0.38 3.39
C VAL A 36 -22.00 -0.33 4.20
N ASN A 37 -20.81 -0.50 3.63
CA ASN A 37 -19.68 -1.13 4.34
C ASN A 37 -19.36 -0.40 5.65
N VAL A 38 -19.36 0.95 5.63
CA VAL A 38 -19.08 1.78 6.80
C VAL A 38 -20.18 1.66 7.86
N ASN A 39 -21.44 1.84 7.45
CA ASN A 39 -22.59 1.85 8.36
C ASN A 39 -22.88 0.48 8.98
N HIS A 40 -22.70 -0.60 8.21
CA HIS A 40 -22.95 -1.97 8.64
C HIS A 40 -21.69 -2.72 9.10
N ARG A 41 -20.53 -2.03 9.12
CA ARG A 41 -19.25 -2.54 9.64
C ARG A 41 -18.81 -3.88 9.05
N PHE A 42 -18.82 -3.97 7.73
CA PHE A 42 -18.31 -5.15 7.04
C PHE A 42 -17.60 -4.79 5.73
N TYR A 43 -16.77 -5.71 5.26
CA TYR A 43 -16.29 -5.71 3.88
C TYR A 43 -16.54 -7.07 3.24
N HIS A 44 -16.79 -7.09 1.93
CA HIS A 44 -16.97 -8.34 1.21
C HIS A 44 -16.17 -8.34 -0.10
N VAL A 45 -15.68 -9.52 -0.46
CA VAL A 45 -14.82 -9.73 -1.62
C VAL A 45 -15.06 -11.13 -2.19
N PRO A 46 -15.04 -11.33 -3.52
CA PRO A 46 -15.11 -12.66 -4.10
C PRO A 46 -14.01 -13.56 -3.53
N GLU A 47 -14.37 -14.80 -3.20
CA GLU A 47 -13.46 -15.76 -2.56
C GLU A 47 -12.14 -15.91 -3.32
N TYR A 48 -12.21 -16.04 -4.65
CA TYR A 48 -11.02 -16.24 -5.50
C TYR A 48 -9.99 -15.10 -5.46
N LYS A 49 -10.32 -13.94 -4.87
CA LYS A 49 -9.40 -12.80 -4.75
C LYS A 49 -8.59 -12.80 -3.46
N VAL A 50 -8.91 -13.67 -2.50
CA VAL A 50 -8.21 -13.72 -1.21
C VAL A 50 -7.77 -15.15 -0.94
N ALA A 51 -6.47 -15.40 -1.11
CA ALA A 51 -5.91 -16.74 -0.93
C ALA A 51 -5.86 -17.21 0.53
N SER A 52 -5.72 -16.28 1.48
CA SER A 52 -5.59 -16.58 2.91
C SER A 52 -6.43 -15.60 3.75
N PRO A 53 -7.76 -15.81 3.84
CA PRO A 53 -8.65 -14.91 4.56
C PRO A 53 -8.37 -14.87 6.07
N ASP A 54 -7.82 -15.94 6.62
CA ASP A 54 -7.37 -16.07 8.02
C ASP A 54 -6.24 -15.11 8.40
N LYS A 55 -5.45 -14.65 7.42
CA LYS A 55 -4.36 -13.68 7.62
C LYS A 55 -4.83 -12.22 7.55
N VAL A 56 -6.10 -11.98 7.24
CA VAL A 56 -6.64 -10.61 7.12
C VAL A 56 -7.02 -10.11 8.52
N GLU A 57 -6.13 -9.35 9.13
CA GLU A 57 -6.37 -8.69 10.41
C GLU A 57 -7.02 -7.32 10.26
N TYR A 58 -6.81 -6.67 9.10
CA TYR A 58 -7.38 -5.35 8.80
C TYR A 58 -7.91 -5.30 7.38
N VAL A 59 -8.93 -4.48 7.17
CA VAL A 59 -9.40 -4.09 5.83
C VAL A 59 -9.27 -2.58 5.67
N ALA A 60 -8.74 -2.15 4.54
CA ALA A 60 -8.63 -0.75 4.14
C ALA A 60 -9.50 -0.49 2.90
N LEU A 61 -10.35 0.55 2.94
CA LEU A 61 -11.29 0.85 1.85
C LEU A 61 -10.63 1.78 0.82
N TYR A 62 -10.27 1.23 -0.33
CA TYR A 62 -9.75 1.98 -1.47
C TYR A 62 -10.87 2.49 -2.38
N ARG A 63 -10.97 3.82 -2.50
CA ARG A 63 -11.89 4.54 -3.37
C ARG A 63 -11.18 4.90 -4.67
N SER A 64 -11.57 4.27 -5.78
CA SER A 64 -10.99 4.59 -7.08
C SER A 64 -11.55 5.92 -7.63
N LYS A 65 -10.74 6.64 -8.41
CA LYS A 65 -11.17 7.89 -9.05
C LYS A 65 -12.39 7.69 -9.97
N ASN A 66 -12.36 6.61 -10.75
CA ASN A 66 -13.37 6.34 -11.79
C ASN A 66 -14.75 6.00 -11.21
N ASN A 67 -14.80 5.24 -10.11
CA ASN A 67 -16.06 4.73 -9.56
C ASN A 67 -16.75 5.69 -8.59
N PHE A 68 -15.97 6.61 -8.04
CA PHE A 68 -16.42 7.47 -6.97
C PHE A 68 -16.58 8.92 -7.41
N MET A 69 -16.16 9.25 -8.65
CA MET A 69 -16.02 10.63 -9.15
C MET A 69 -15.47 11.56 -8.06
N SER A 70 -14.55 11.02 -7.25
CA SER A 70 -14.15 11.66 -6.00
C SER A 70 -12.97 12.57 -6.28
N ASP A 71 -13.04 13.78 -5.74
CA ASP A 71 -11.94 14.72 -5.73
C ASP A 71 -10.73 14.23 -4.88
N SER A 72 -10.88 13.10 -4.17
CA SER A 72 -9.85 12.51 -3.30
C SER A 72 -9.77 10.97 -3.41
N PRO A 73 -9.33 10.42 -4.56
CA PRO A 73 -9.15 8.97 -4.71
C PRO A 73 -8.03 8.46 -3.81
N GLY A 74 -8.21 7.26 -3.26
CA GLY A 74 -7.28 6.67 -2.32
C GLY A 74 -7.93 5.98 -1.11
N VAL A 75 -7.23 5.95 0.01
CA VAL A 75 -7.70 5.29 1.25
C VAL A 75 -7.86 6.32 2.34
N ILE A 76 -9.03 6.31 2.99
CA ILE A 76 -9.30 7.12 4.18
C ILE A 76 -9.62 6.25 5.38
N HIS A 77 -10.40 5.18 5.19
CA HIS A 77 -10.85 4.35 6.29
C HIS A 77 -10.22 2.97 6.25
N TYR A 78 -9.94 2.46 7.44
CA TYR A 78 -9.55 1.08 7.68
C TYR A 78 -10.24 0.56 8.93
N GLY A 79 -10.30 -0.75 9.11
CA GLY A 79 -10.90 -1.33 10.29
C GLY A 79 -10.31 -2.69 10.62
N LYS A 80 -10.29 -3.01 11.91
CA LYS A 80 -9.83 -4.30 12.42
C LYS A 80 -10.90 -5.36 12.17
N VAL A 81 -10.48 -6.48 11.59
CA VAL A 81 -11.32 -7.66 11.39
C VAL A 81 -11.51 -8.36 12.73
N ILE A 82 -12.75 -8.70 13.07
CA ILE A 82 -13.08 -9.48 14.28
C ILE A 82 -13.46 -10.92 13.93
N SER A 83 -13.97 -11.15 12.74
CA SER A 83 -14.29 -12.47 12.20
C SER A 83 -14.49 -12.38 10.69
N TYR A 84 -14.52 -13.53 10.03
CA TYR A 84 -14.95 -13.61 8.64
C TYR A 84 -15.77 -14.88 8.42
N VAL A 85 -16.61 -14.84 7.39
CA VAL A 85 -17.42 -15.98 6.97
C VAL A 85 -17.38 -16.12 5.45
N ARG A 86 -17.35 -17.37 4.99
CA ARG A 86 -17.57 -17.71 3.59
C ARG A 86 -19.07 -17.82 3.34
N ILE A 87 -19.60 -17.01 2.43
CA ILE A 87 -21.04 -16.91 2.18
C ILE A 87 -21.33 -16.73 0.69
N LYS A 88 -22.54 -17.05 0.23
CA LYS A 88 -22.95 -16.73 -1.14
C LYS A 88 -23.24 -15.25 -1.29
N ARG A 89 -22.99 -14.70 -2.48
CA ARG A 89 -23.22 -13.28 -2.77
C ARG A 89 -24.65 -12.83 -2.46
N ARG A 90 -25.65 -13.66 -2.77
CA ARG A 90 -27.08 -13.37 -2.50
C ARG A 90 -27.43 -13.21 -1.03
N ASP A 91 -26.64 -13.78 -0.14
CA ASP A 91 -26.91 -13.74 1.30
C ASP A 91 -26.35 -12.46 1.96
N ILE A 92 -25.60 -11.65 1.20
CA ILE A 92 -25.18 -10.29 1.59
C ILE A 92 -26.33 -9.33 1.28
N LYS A 93 -27.23 -9.14 2.25
CA LYS A 93 -28.54 -8.50 2.08
C LYS A 93 -28.47 -6.98 2.01
N GLU A 94 -27.42 -6.38 2.55
CA GLU A 94 -27.22 -4.94 2.59
C GLU A 94 -26.91 -4.34 1.20
N LEU A 95 -26.54 -5.19 0.24
CA LEU A 95 -26.25 -4.80 -1.14
C LEU A 95 -26.92 -5.75 -2.11
N ASN A 96 -27.83 -5.23 -2.95
CA ASN A 96 -28.48 -5.99 -4.01
C ASN A 96 -27.44 -6.75 -4.85
N ALA A 97 -27.66 -8.06 -5.01
CA ALA A 97 -26.84 -8.87 -5.90
C ALA A 97 -27.24 -8.56 -7.35
N SER A 98 -26.39 -7.84 -8.09
CA SER A 98 -26.64 -7.55 -9.50
C SER A 98 -26.11 -8.63 -10.44
N TYR A 99 -25.05 -9.35 -10.03
CA TYR A 99 -24.39 -10.38 -10.83
C TYR A 99 -23.94 -11.55 -9.96
N SER A 100 -24.04 -12.77 -10.50
CA SER A 100 -23.58 -14.03 -9.90
C SER A 100 -23.97 -14.23 -8.43
N PRO A 101 -25.29 -14.32 -8.14
CA PRO A 101 -25.81 -14.45 -6.76
C PRO A 101 -25.32 -15.70 -6.02
N ASP A 102 -24.91 -16.74 -6.75
CA ASP A 102 -24.43 -18.01 -6.20
C ASP A 102 -22.92 -18.09 -5.98
N ASP A 103 -22.15 -17.09 -6.45
CA ASP A 103 -20.71 -17.03 -6.22
C ASP A 103 -20.38 -16.89 -4.73
N TYR A 104 -19.28 -17.51 -4.31
CA TYR A 104 -18.78 -17.41 -2.95
C TYR A 104 -17.95 -16.15 -2.73
N TYR A 105 -18.20 -15.53 -1.58
CA TYR A 105 -17.54 -14.34 -1.09
C TYR A 105 -17.04 -14.60 0.32
N TYR A 106 -15.93 -13.95 0.68
CA TYR A 106 -15.61 -13.73 2.08
C TYR A 106 -16.28 -12.43 2.53
N ARG A 107 -16.99 -12.49 3.64
CA ARG A 107 -17.51 -11.32 4.36
C ARG A 107 -16.73 -11.19 5.66
N PHE A 108 -15.96 -10.12 5.77
CA PHE A 108 -15.18 -9.74 6.95
C PHE A 108 -16.03 -8.82 7.82
N GLU A 109 -16.21 -9.19 9.08
CA GLU A 109 -16.82 -8.33 10.10
C GLU A 109 -15.75 -7.41 10.68
N ILE A 110 -16.09 -6.14 10.81
CA ILE A 110 -15.18 -5.09 11.23
C ILE A 110 -15.64 -4.57 12.59
N ASP A 111 -14.73 -4.45 13.55
CA ASP A 111 -15.04 -3.88 14.88
C ASP A 111 -15.62 -2.45 14.75
N ARG A 112 -14.81 -1.60 14.11
CA ARG A 112 -15.14 -0.22 13.74
C ARG A 112 -14.25 0.24 12.60
N TRP A 113 -14.74 1.23 11.85
CA TRP A 113 -13.95 1.94 10.86
C TRP A 113 -13.27 3.13 11.51
N GLU A 114 -11.96 3.20 11.36
CA GLU A 114 -11.10 4.29 11.80
C GLU A 114 -10.65 5.12 10.60
N THR A 115 -10.51 6.42 10.81
CA THR A 115 -9.97 7.35 9.82
C THR A 115 -8.45 7.36 9.94
N LEU A 116 -7.76 7.21 8.81
CA LEU A 116 -6.32 7.41 8.75
C LEU A 116 -5.96 8.84 9.12
N PRO A 117 -4.90 9.06 9.92
CA PRO A 117 -4.44 10.41 10.24
C PRO A 117 -4.05 11.19 8.97
N HIS A 118 -3.53 10.47 7.98
CA HIS A 118 -3.20 11.00 6.66
C HIS A 118 -3.83 10.11 5.58
N PRO A 119 -4.84 10.60 4.85
CA PRO A 119 -5.39 9.89 3.70
C PRO A 119 -4.31 9.53 2.68
N LEU A 120 -4.25 8.25 2.28
CA LEU A 120 -3.37 7.85 1.19
C LEU A 120 -3.98 8.33 -0.12
N LYS A 121 -3.18 9.01 -0.94
CA LYS A 121 -3.61 9.52 -2.25
C LYS A 121 -3.30 8.52 -3.36
N ALA A 122 -4.16 8.43 -4.35
CA ALA A 122 -3.83 7.76 -5.61
C ALA A 122 -2.98 8.69 -6.50
N ARG A 123 -1.75 8.29 -6.85
CA ARG A 123 -0.83 9.08 -7.71
C ARG A 123 -0.53 8.42 -9.07
N GLU A 124 -0.54 7.10 -9.11
CA GLU A 124 -0.20 6.29 -10.30
C GLU A 124 -1.43 5.52 -10.80
N LEU A 125 -1.27 4.65 -11.82
CA LEU A 125 -2.31 3.70 -12.22
C LEU A 125 -2.88 3.01 -10.97
N ALA A 126 -4.20 2.90 -10.91
CA ALA A 126 -4.86 2.38 -9.73
C ALA A 126 -4.30 0.99 -9.38
N PRO A 127 -4.04 0.71 -8.08
CA PRO A 127 -3.69 -0.64 -7.62
C PRO A 127 -4.65 -1.69 -8.20
N LYS A 128 -4.13 -2.90 -8.44
CA LYS A 128 -5.00 -4.06 -8.66
C LYS A 128 -5.90 -4.18 -7.41
N ALA A 129 -7.21 -4.19 -7.62
CA ALA A 129 -8.17 -4.21 -6.55
C ALA A 129 -8.12 -5.55 -5.79
N CYS A 130 -8.07 -5.50 -4.44
CA CYS A 130 -7.98 -6.65 -3.53
C CYS A 130 -6.57 -7.27 -3.45
N GLU A 131 -5.63 -6.52 -2.89
CA GLU A 131 -4.24 -6.94 -2.65
C GLU A 131 -3.93 -6.93 -1.15
N MET A 132 -3.03 -7.81 -0.72
CA MET A 132 -2.55 -7.82 0.67
C MET A 132 -1.37 -6.86 0.83
N THR A 133 -1.42 -6.04 1.88
CA THR A 133 -0.38 -5.10 2.31
C THR A 133 -0.13 -5.20 3.81
N SER A 134 0.84 -4.45 4.31
CA SER A 134 1.14 -4.33 5.74
C SER A 134 0.34 -3.19 6.37
N HIS A 135 -0.20 -3.44 7.56
CA HIS A 135 -0.83 -2.39 8.38
C HIS A 135 0.14 -1.25 8.68
N PHE A 136 1.45 -1.55 8.79
CA PHE A 136 2.48 -0.53 8.97
C PHE A 136 2.53 0.45 7.79
N LEU A 137 2.63 -0.07 6.56
CA LEU A 137 2.65 0.77 5.36
C LEU A 137 1.36 1.60 5.26
N LEU A 138 0.21 1.00 5.57
CA LEU A 138 -1.07 1.70 5.58
C LEU A 138 -1.07 2.95 6.48
N LYS A 139 -0.43 2.90 7.65
CA LYS A 139 -0.42 4.05 8.59
C LYS A 139 0.67 5.07 8.30
N ASN A 140 1.75 4.66 7.63
CA ASN A 140 2.98 5.45 7.51
C ASN A 140 3.26 5.95 6.08
N CYS A 141 2.51 5.49 5.08
CA CYS A 141 2.68 5.91 3.69
C CYS A 141 1.71 7.03 3.30
N LYS A 142 2.07 7.80 2.26
CA LYS A 142 1.30 8.94 1.73
C LYS A 142 0.56 8.58 0.46
N PHE A 143 1.06 7.61 -0.30
CA PHE A 143 0.51 7.23 -1.59
C PHE A 143 0.18 5.73 -1.64
N VAL A 144 -0.91 5.39 -2.33
CA VAL A 144 -1.42 4.01 -2.37
C VAL A 144 -0.43 3.04 -3.03
N ASN A 145 0.39 3.49 -3.97
CA ASN A 145 1.41 2.65 -4.59
C ASN A 145 2.49 2.22 -3.57
N GLU A 146 2.79 3.02 -2.55
CA GLU A 146 3.77 2.70 -1.50
C GLU A 146 3.39 1.46 -0.68
N LEU A 147 2.12 1.03 -0.71
CA LEU A 147 1.64 -0.21 -0.10
C LEU A 147 2.22 -1.49 -0.75
N TYR A 148 2.90 -1.35 -1.88
CA TYR A 148 3.56 -2.44 -2.62
C TYR A 148 5.06 -2.58 -2.32
N ILE A 149 5.59 -1.82 -1.37
CA ILE A 149 6.92 -2.07 -0.83
C ILE A 149 6.92 -3.46 -0.16
N ARG A 150 7.93 -4.27 -0.47
CA ARG A 150 7.93 -5.72 -0.21
C ARG A 150 8.46 -6.08 1.17
N ASN A 151 9.45 -5.34 1.67
CA ASN A 151 10.16 -5.67 2.90
C ASN A 151 10.85 -4.43 3.51
N ASN A 152 11.50 -4.64 4.65
CA ASN A 152 12.17 -3.58 5.42
C ASN A 152 13.35 -2.94 4.68
N ASP A 153 14.13 -3.72 3.93
CA ASP A 153 15.29 -3.20 3.20
C ASP A 153 14.88 -2.35 2.00
N GLU A 154 13.82 -2.76 1.29
CA GLU A 154 13.24 -1.98 0.20
C GLU A 154 12.62 -0.68 0.70
N PHE A 155 12.02 -0.71 1.90
CA PHE A 155 11.49 0.50 2.54
C PHE A 155 12.61 1.48 2.94
N LYS A 156 13.71 0.98 3.51
CA LYS A 156 14.90 1.80 3.81
C LYS A 156 15.49 2.43 2.54
N LEU A 157 15.59 1.65 1.47
CA LEU A 157 16.03 2.14 0.17
C LEU A 157 15.09 3.24 -0.37
N TYR A 158 13.78 3.05 -0.24
CA TYR A 158 12.79 4.07 -0.61
C TYR A 158 13.00 5.38 0.18
N LEU A 159 13.10 5.31 1.51
CA LEU A 159 13.33 6.49 2.35
C LEU A 159 14.63 7.20 1.97
N GLY A 160 15.72 6.45 1.82
CA GLY A 160 17.01 6.99 1.41
C GLY A 160 16.95 7.70 0.05
N ILE A 161 16.29 7.12 -0.95
CA ILE A 161 16.10 7.76 -2.27
C ILE A 161 15.29 9.05 -2.13
N MET A 162 14.24 9.05 -1.29
CA MET A 162 13.43 10.24 -1.05
C MET A 162 14.22 11.36 -0.37
N ASP A 163 15.10 11.03 0.57
CA ASP A 163 15.98 11.99 1.24
C ASP A 163 16.98 12.59 0.25
N VAL A 164 17.61 11.77 -0.59
CA VAL A 164 18.52 12.27 -1.64
C VAL A 164 17.76 13.14 -2.65
N LEU A 165 16.54 12.74 -3.06
CA LEU A 165 15.72 13.52 -3.99
C LEU A 165 15.27 14.87 -3.41
N SER A 166 15.11 14.94 -2.08
CA SER A 166 14.77 16.18 -1.38
C SER A 166 15.98 17.11 -1.18
N GLY A 167 17.20 16.61 -1.41
CA GLY A 167 18.44 17.31 -1.12
C GLY A 167 18.82 17.31 0.37
N ALA A 168 18.18 16.45 1.18
CA ALA A 168 18.52 16.30 2.60
C ALA A 168 19.90 15.67 2.79
N ILE A 169 20.30 14.78 1.87
CA ILE A 169 21.59 14.09 1.83
C ILE A 169 22.08 13.97 0.38
N ASP A 170 23.39 13.85 0.18
CA ASP A 170 23.99 13.79 -1.17
C ASP A 170 24.00 12.38 -1.79
N GLY A 171 23.81 11.35 -0.97
CA GLY A 171 23.80 9.95 -1.38
C GLY A 171 23.53 9.00 -0.22
N ILE A 172 23.28 7.73 -0.55
CA ILE A 172 23.09 6.64 0.42
C ILE A 172 24.02 5.48 0.08
N GLU A 173 24.52 4.82 1.10
CA GLU A 173 25.32 3.60 1.00
C GLU A 173 24.49 2.43 1.52
N ILE A 174 24.26 1.44 0.67
CA ILE A 174 23.46 0.25 0.97
C ILE A 174 24.26 -0.96 0.53
N LYS A 175 24.70 -1.79 1.48
CA LYS A 175 25.72 -2.83 1.25
C LYS A 175 26.95 -2.21 0.57
N ASP A 176 27.45 -2.85 -0.49
CA ASP A 176 28.59 -2.39 -1.29
C ASP A 176 28.15 -1.47 -2.46
N CYS A 177 26.89 -1.02 -2.45
CA CYS A 177 26.34 -0.12 -3.46
C CYS A 177 26.27 1.30 -2.91
N LYS A 178 26.75 2.25 -3.70
CA LYS A 178 26.54 3.68 -3.47
C LYS A 178 25.50 4.22 -4.43
N VAL A 179 24.46 4.83 -3.89
CA VAL A 179 23.37 5.46 -4.65
C VAL A 179 23.50 6.97 -4.51
N PHE A 180 23.63 7.66 -5.64
CA PHE A 180 23.71 9.11 -5.70
C PHE A 180 22.72 9.64 -6.73
N ILE A 181 22.36 10.91 -6.58
CA ILE A 181 21.48 11.57 -7.55
C ILE A 181 22.25 12.68 -8.24
N ASN A 182 22.08 12.78 -9.56
CA ASN A 182 22.45 13.96 -10.32
C ASN A 182 21.18 14.64 -10.86
N ARG A 183 21.34 15.74 -11.61
CA ARG A 183 20.21 16.57 -12.09
C ARG A 183 19.05 15.79 -12.75
N SER A 184 19.28 14.63 -13.35
CA SER A 184 18.25 13.89 -14.08
C SER A 184 18.17 12.40 -13.76
N ALA A 185 19.05 11.86 -12.92
CA ALA A 185 19.12 10.43 -12.69
C ALA A 185 19.57 10.01 -11.29
N ILE A 186 19.03 8.88 -10.87
CA ILE A 186 19.53 8.06 -9.78
C ILE A 186 20.63 7.16 -10.37
N LEU A 187 21.83 7.27 -9.82
CA LEU A 187 23.01 6.50 -10.19
C LEU A 187 23.28 5.48 -9.09
N ILE A 188 23.47 4.22 -9.46
CA ILE A 188 23.88 3.15 -8.56
C ILE A 188 25.24 2.65 -9.04
N CYS A 189 26.21 2.71 -8.15
CA CYS A 189 27.55 2.18 -8.38
C CYS A 189 27.82 1.06 -7.39
N SER A 190 28.19 -0.11 -7.90
CA SER A 190 28.71 -1.24 -7.12
C SER A 190 30.03 -1.71 -7.73
N GLU A 191 30.71 -2.63 -7.03
CA GLU A 191 31.89 -3.29 -7.57
C GLU A 191 31.58 -4.11 -8.84
N HIS A 192 30.33 -4.55 -9.00
CA HIS A 192 29.86 -5.38 -10.11
C HIS A 192 29.31 -4.56 -11.30
N GLY A 193 29.23 -3.23 -11.19
CA GLY A 193 28.85 -2.38 -12.31
C GLY A 193 28.13 -1.10 -11.92
N LYS A 194 27.62 -0.40 -12.94
CA LYS A 194 26.89 0.86 -12.79
C LYS A 194 25.53 0.76 -13.44
N ARG A 195 24.51 1.28 -12.77
CA ARG A 195 23.16 1.46 -13.32
C ARG A 195 22.71 2.90 -13.17
N LYS A 196 21.85 3.31 -14.10
CA LYS A 196 21.27 4.65 -14.14
C LYS A 196 19.78 4.53 -14.36
N PHE A 197 19.00 5.19 -13.51
CA PHE A 197 17.55 5.30 -13.59
C PHE A 197 17.19 6.78 -13.72
N LYS A 198 16.29 7.15 -14.63
CA LYS A 198 15.88 8.56 -14.75
C LYS A 198 15.00 8.92 -13.55
N ILE A 199 15.18 10.12 -13.01
CA ILE A 199 14.32 10.63 -11.92
C ILE A 199 12.87 10.75 -12.41
N GLU A 200 12.67 11.11 -13.67
CA GLU A 200 11.34 11.21 -14.27
C GLU A 200 10.60 9.87 -14.27
N ASP A 201 11.31 8.77 -14.60
CA ASP A 201 10.76 7.42 -14.54
C ASP A 201 10.39 7.04 -13.10
N TYR A 202 11.27 7.38 -12.14
CA TYR A 202 10.99 7.17 -10.71
C TYR A 202 9.77 7.98 -10.25
N LYS A 203 9.62 9.24 -10.67
CA LYS A 203 8.45 10.05 -10.31
C LYS A 203 7.14 9.53 -10.92
N LYS A 204 7.22 8.96 -12.12
CA LYS A 204 6.06 8.45 -12.87
C LYS A 204 5.62 7.05 -12.39
N ASN A 205 6.57 6.17 -12.11
CA ASN A 205 6.37 4.78 -11.71
C ASN A 205 7.31 4.45 -10.55
N THR A 206 7.07 5.06 -9.39
CA THR A 206 7.97 4.99 -8.22
C THR A 206 8.24 3.58 -7.79
N ILE A 207 7.20 2.76 -7.65
CA ILE A 207 7.34 1.41 -7.11
C ILE A 207 8.01 0.48 -8.11
N GLU A 208 7.62 0.53 -9.38
CA GLU A 208 8.26 -0.30 -10.41
C GLU A 208 9.75 0.05 -10.54
N THR A 209 10.10 1.34 -10.47
CA THR A 209 11.48 1.78 -10.54
C THR A 209 12.23 1.39 -9.26
N LEU A 210 11.63 1.54 -8.09
CA LEU A 210 12.17 1.10 -6.81
C LEU A 210 12.47 -0.41 -6.81
N HIS A 211 11.54 -1.23 -7.30
CA HIS A 211 11.72 -2.69 -7.41
C HIS A 211 12.95 -3.01 -8.28
N LYS A 212 13.11 -2.34 -9.42
CA LYS A 212 14.29 -2.52 -10.30
C LYS A 212 15.60 -2.10 -9.64
N ILE A 213 15.58 -1.01 -8.87
CA ILE A 213 16.75 -0.53 -8.11
C ILE A 213 17.09 -1.56 -7.02
N TYR A 214 16.10 -1.98 -6.24
CA TYR A 214 16.26 -2.99 -5.19
C TYR A 214 16.82 -4.30 -5.75
N ASP A 215 16.19 -4.82 -6.81
CA ASP A 215 16.59 -6.07 -7.44
C ASP A 215 18.01 -5.99 -8.04
N PHE A 216 18.52 -4.79 -8.37
CA PHE A 216 19.91 -4.61 -8.80
C PHE A 216 20.90 -4.55 -7.63
N ILE A 217 20.50 -4.03 -6.47
CA ILE A 217 21.36 -3.91 -5.29
C ILE A 217 21.43 -5.24 -4.51
N PHE A 218 20.33 -5.99 -4.49
CA PHE A 218 20.16 -7.15 -3.62
C PHE A 218 20.21 -8.51 -4.32
N ASN A 219 20.22 -8.57 -5.66
CA ASN A 219 20.54 -9.79 -6.43
C ASN A 219 21.95 -9.73 -7.00
#